data_AF-A0A931M6F2-F1
#
_entry.id   AF-A0A931M6F2-F1
#
_cell.length_a   1.000
_cell.length_b   1.000
_cell.length_c   1.000
_cell.angle_alpha   90.00
_cell.angle_beta   90.00
_cell.angle_gamma   90.00
#
_symmetry.space_group_name_H-M   'P 1'
#
loop_
_entity.id
_entity.type
_entity.pdbx_description
1 polymer ?
#
loop_
_entity_poly.entity_id
_entity_poly.type
_entity_poly.pdbx_seq_one_letter_code
_entity_poly.pdbx_strand_id
1 'polypeptide(L)'
;MKDLHINISENLDGVVFGLSVATRMEIKKEVPGAIPVARIFVAYDTKSDFESYHGKIEKQIVPALTGVDLSAIQKHFRKIVFINTETNEKYQLDATLV
;
A
#
# COMPACT_ATOMS: atom_id res chain seq x y z
N MET A 1 -7.60 16.38 -5.47
CA MET A 1 -7.33 14.95 -5.15
C MET A 1 -6.25 14.89 -4.09
N LYS A 2 -6.40 14.00 -3.10
CA LYS A 2 -5.46 13.81 -2.00
C LYS A 2 -4.51 12.65 -2.29
N ASP A 3 -3.45 12.55 -1.50
CA ASP A 3 -2.52 11.41 -1.56
C ASP A 3 -3.02 10.30 -0.64
N LEU A 4 -2.91 9.06 -1.11
CA LEU A 4 -3.15 7.88 -0.27
C LEU A 4 -1.87 7.55 0.49
N HIS A 5 -1.90 7.60 1.81
CA HIS A 5 -0.74 7.27 2.66
C HIS A 5 -0.85 5.84 3.19
N ILE A 6 0.20 5.04 2.94
CA ILE A 6 0.37 3.69 3.49
C ILE A 6 1.60 3.71 4.38
N ASN A 7 1.42 3.32 5.63
CA ASN A 7 2.51 3.23 6.60
C ASN A 7 3.27 1.92 6.41
N ILE A 8 4.56 1.96 6.61
CA ILE A 8 5.47 0.83 6.57
C ILE A 8 6.23 0.77 7.87
N SER A 9 6.25 -0.40 8.51
CA SER A 9 7.17 -0.68 9.61
C SER A 9 7.92 -1.96 9.29
N GLU A 10 9.21 -1.94 9.55
CA GLU A 10 10.11 -3.05 9.27
C GLU A 10 10.47 -3.71 10.59
N ASN A 11 10.30 -5.03 10.66
CA ASN A 11 10.69 -5.83 11.81
C ASN A 11 11.73 -6.85 11.35
N LEU A 12 12.27 -7.63 12.29
CA LEU A 12 13.30 -8.64 12.00
C LEU A 12 12.85 -9.65 10.92
N ASP A 13 11.58 -10.02 10.92
CA ASP A 13 11.05 -11.12 10.10
C ASP A 13 10.32 -10.66 8.84
N GLY A 14 10.15 -9.34 8.64
CA GLY A 14 9.44 -8.83 7.47
C GLY A 14 8.94 -7.40 7.61
N VAL A 15 8.01 -7.06 6.73
CA VAL A 15 7.47 -5.71 6.57
C VAL A 15 5.97 -5.69 6.83
N VAL A 16 5.50 -4.72 7.60
CA VAL A 16 4.08 -4.45 7.82
C VAL A 16 3.66 -3.23 7.01
N PHE A 17 2.70 -3.41 6.12
CA PHE A 17 2.02 -2.32 5.44
C PHE A 17 0.70 -2.01 6.13
N GLY A 18 0.41 -0.75 6.43
CA GLY A 18 -0.72 -0.36 7.27
C GLY A 18 -1.47 0.88 6.81
N LEU A 19 -2.77 0.89 7.07
CA LEU A 19 -3.64 2.04 6.85
C LEU A 19 -4.09 2.62 8.20
N SER A 20 -3.89 3.93 8.38
CA SER A 20 -4.45 4.64 9.53
C SER A 20 -5.98 4.58 9.54
N VAL A 21 -6.60 4.78 10.69
CA VAL A 21 -8.08 4.83 10.80
C VAL A 21 -8.65 5.90 9.88
N ALA A 22 -8.05 7.08 9.85
CA ALA A 22 -8.47 8.18 8.99
C ALA A 22 -8.37 7.79 7.50
N THR A 23 -7.26 7.17 7.09
CA THR A 23 -7.07 6.72 5.70
C THR A 23 -8.10 5.66 5.31
N ARG A 24 -8.41 4.70 6.18
CA ARG A 24 -9.44 3.68 5.89
C ARG A 24 -10.83 4.30 5.73
N MET A 25 -11.18 5.26 6.59
CA MET A 25 -12.45 5.97 6.49
C MET A 25 -12.54 6.79 5.19
N GLU A 26 -11.44 7.40 4.78
CA GLU A 26 -11.35 8.12 3.52
C GLU A 26 -11.51 7.19 2.32
N ILE A 27 -10.79 6.06 2.26
CA ILE A 27 -10.95 5.07 1.19
C ILE A 27 -12.40 4.58 1.09
N LYS A 28 -13.03 4.23 2.22
CA LYS A 28 -14.44 3.77 2.25
C LYS A 28 -15.42 4.82 1.73
N LYS A 29 -15.11 6.10 1.96
CA LYS A 29 -15.96 7.21 1.53
C LYS A 29 -15.79 7.50 0.04
N GLU A 30 -14.56 7.48 -0.46
CA GLU A 30 -14.23 7.96 -1.81
C GLU A 30 -14.26 6.85 -2.87
N VAL A 31 -14.06 5.58 -2.49
CA VAL A 31 -13.91 4.46 -3.42
C VAL A 31 -15.02 3.43 -3.21
N PRO A 32 -16.01 3.36 -4.12
CA PRO A 32 -17.11 2.40 -4.03
C PRO A 32 -16.61 0.95 -3.99
N GLY A 33 -17.19 0.14 -3.09
CA GLY A 33 -16.82 -1.27 -2.95
C GLY A 33 -15.52 -1.53 -2.21
N ALA A 34 -14.80 -0.50 -1.74
CA ALA A 34 -13.58 -0.69 -0.99
C ALA A 34 -13.83 -1.30 0.40
N ILE A 35 -13.03 -2.31 0.73
CA ILE A 35 -13.04 -3.01 2.02
C ILE A 35 -11.62 -2.92 2.61
N PRO A 36 -11.18 -1.72 3.04
CA PRO A 36 -9.80 -1.54 3.47
C PRO A 36 -9.54 -2.26 4.80
N VAL A 37 -8.44 -3.00 4.85
CA VAL A 37 -7.96 -3.69 6.05
C VAL A 37 -6.94 -2.82 6.79
N ALA A 38 -6.69 -3.15 8.06
CA ALA A 38 -5.81 -2.33 8.90
C ALA A 38 -4.33 -2.48 8.55
N ARG A 39 -3.90 -3.72 8.29
CA ARG A 39 -2.51 -4.08 8.10
C ARG A 39 -2.37 -5.38 7.34
N ILE A 40 -1.29 -5.49 6.58
CA ILE A 40 -0.80 -6.71 5.94
C ILE A 40 0.64 -6.90 6.36
N PHE A 41 0.99 -8.10 6.79
CA PHE A 41 2.38 -8.49 7.06
C PHE A 41 2.89 -9.33 5.90
N VAL A 42 4.13 -9.06 5.50
CA VAL A 42 4.85 -9.82 4.47
C VAL A 42 6.20 -10.21 5.05
N ALA A 43 6.46 -11.52 5.13
CA ALA A 43 7.76 -12.03 5.56
C ALA A 43 8.85 -11.70 4.52
N TYR A 44 10.10 -11.48 4.95
CA TYR A 44 11.17 -11.12 4.02
C TYR A 44 11.44 -12.19 2.95
N ASP A 45 11.43 -13.46 3.33
CA ASP A 45 11.57 -14.57 2.38
C ASP A 45 10.48 -14.50 1.30
N THR A 46 9.23 -14.25 1.73
CA THR A 46 8.10 -14.08 0.80
C THR A 46 8.26 -12.85 -0.10
N LYS A 47 8.71 -11.72 0.45
CA LYS A 47 8.93 -10.49 -0.32
C LYS A 47 10.04 -10.68 -1.35
N SER A 48 11.18 -11.22 -0.94
CA SER A 48 12.35 -11.43 -1.78
C SER A 48 12.05 -12.40 -2.93
N ASP A 49 11.41 -13.53 -2.63
CA ASP A 49 10.99 -14.49 -3.65
C ASP A 49 10.02 -13.84 -4.63
N PHE A 50 8.99 -13.15 -4.13
CA PHE A 50 8.02 -12.48 -4.99
C PHE A 50 8.68 -11.45 -5.90
N GLU A 51 9.53 -10.57 -5.36
CA GLU A 51 10.16 -9.50 -6.13
C GLU A 51 11.14 -10.01 -7.16
N SER A 52 11.78 -11.16 -6.90
CA SER A 52 12.67 -11.82 -7.86
C SER A 52 11.95 -12.24 -9.13
N TYR A 53 10.66 -12.60 -9.05
CA TYR A 53 9.88 -13.08 -10.20
C TYR A 53 8.87 -12.07 -10.74
N HIS A 54 8.36 -11.16 -9.90
CA HIS A 54 7.18 -10.35 -10.21
C HIS A 54 7.39 -8.84 -10.01
N GLY A 55 8.59 -8.42 -9.59
CA GLY A 55 8.90 -7.01 -9.29
C GLY A 55 8.27 -6.52 -7.98
N LYS A 56 8.33 -5.19 -7.77
CA LYS A 56 7.96 -4.52 -6.51
C LYS A 56 6.63 -4.98 -5.92
N ILE A 57 6.67 -5.52 -4.70
CA ILE A 57 5.50 -6.11 -4.03
C ILE A 57 4.40 -5.08 -3.73
N GLU A 58 4.76 -3.81 -3.60
CA GLU A 58 3.86 -2.71 -3.26
C GLU A 58 2.69 -2.57 -4.25
N LYS A 59 2.91 -2.97 -5.52
CA LYS A 59 1.85 -3.04 -6.54
C LYS A 59 0.72 -4.00 -6.16
N GLN A 60 1.05 -5.11 -5.49
CA GLN A 60 0.09 -6.12 -5.04
C GLN A 60 -0.48 -5.80 -3.66
N ILE A 61 0.29 -5.10 -2.83
CA ILE A 61 -0.13 -4.68 -1.50
C ILE A 61 -1.28 -3.69 -1.55
N VAL A 62 -1.29 -2.76 -2.51
CA VAL A 62 -2.37 -1.76 -2.60
C VAL A 62 -3.75 -2.43 -2.75
N PRO A 63 -4.00 -3.31 -3.74
CA PRO A 63 -5.28 -4.00 -3.83
C PRO A 63 -5.62 -4.84 -2.61
N ALA A 64 -4.63 -5.55 -2.05
CA ALA A 64 -4.84 -6.36 -0.86
C ALA A 64 -5.22 -5.51 0.37
N LEU A 65 -4.65 -4.31 0.51
CA LEU A 65 -4.94 -3.38 1.61
C LEU A 65 -6.30 -2.70 1.46
N THR A 66 -6.75 -2.41 0.23
CA THR A 66 -7.95 -1.60 -0.03
C THR A 66 -9.18 -2.42 -0.39
N GLY A 67 -8.99 -3.67 -0.82
CA GLY A 67 -10.04 -4.56 -1.32
C GLY A 67 -10.53 -4.23 -2.73
N VAL A 68 -9.82 -3.37 -3.47
CA VAL A 68 -10.17 -2.93 -4.83
C VAL A 68 -8.91 -2.79 -5.68
N ASP A 69 -9.05 -2.90 -7.00
CA ASP A 69 -7.92 -2.80 -7.91
C ASP A 69 -7.18 -1.46 -7.82
N LEU A 70 -5.88 -1.50 -8.13
CA LEU A 70 -5.01 -0.32 -8.13
C LEU A 70 -5.56 0.81 -9.01
N SER A 71 -6.15 0.46 -10.16
CA SER A 71 -6.76 1.43 -11.08
C SER A 71 -7.96 2.15 -10.48
N ALA A 72 -8.73 1.50 -9.60
CA ALA A 72 -9.82 2.15 -8.87
C ALA A 72 -9.24 3.18 -7.90
N ILE A 73 -8.20 2.84 -7.14
CA ILE A 73 -7.51 3.77 -6.24
C ILE A 73 -6.96 4.98 -7.01
N GLN A 74 -6.31 4.76 -8.15
CA GLN A 74 -5.70 5.82 -8.96
C GLN A 74 -6.72 6.82 -9.55
N LYS A 75 -8.00 6.45 -9.67
CA LYS A 75 -9.06 7.37 -10.10
C LYS A 75 -9.45 8.39 -9.02
N HIS A 76 -9.25 8.06 -7.74
CA HIS A 76 -9.72 8.87 -6.61
C HIS A 76 -8.57 9.55 -5.85
N PHE A 77 -7.37 8.99 -5.89
CA PHE A 77 -6.18 9.51 -5.21
C PHE A 77 -5.13 9.96 -6.22
N ARG A 78 -4.47 11.09 -5.94
CA ARG A 78 -3.45 11.69 -6.82
C ARG A 78 -2.23 10.79 -6.96
N LYS A 79 -1.78 10.22 -5.84
CA LYS A 79 -0.65 9.29 -5.77
C LYS A 79 -0.75 8.44 -4.51
N ILE A 80 -0.01 7.35 -4.51
CA ILE A 80 0.16 6.45 -3.36
C ILE A 80 1.55 6.69 -2.79
N VAL A 81 1.61 7.01 -1.51
CA VAL A 81 2.83 7.34 -0.79
C VAL A 81 3.00 6.32 0.32
N PHE A 82 4.12 5.60 0.26
CA PHE A 82 4.56 4.71 1.31
C PHE A 82 5.46 5.48 2.27
N ILE A 83 5.21 5.36 3.57
CA ILE A 83 5.90 6.11 4.63
C ILE A 83 6.46 5.11 5.63
N ASN A 84 7.79 4.99 5.70
CA ASN A 84 8.43 4.22 6.76
C ASN A 84 8.22 4.96 8.10
N THR A 85 7.59 4.31 9.07
CA THR A 85 7.21 4.93 10.35
C THR A 85 8.38 5.11 11.31
N GLU A 86 9.49 4.41 11.08
CA GLU A 86 10.69 4.48 11.89
C GLU A 86 11.66 5.55 11.38
N THR A 87 11.86 5.61 10.06
CA THR A 87 12.80 6.55 9.43
C THR A 87 12.12 7.83 8.93
N ASN A 88 10.79 7.86 8.83
CA ASN A 88 10.00 8.88 8.11
C ASN A 88 10.33 9.02 6.61
N GLU A 89 11.09 8.07 6.05
CA GLU A 89 11.36 8.03 4.61
C GLU A 89 10.09 7.79 3.83
N LYS A 90 9.99 8.45 2.67
CA LYS A 90 8.82 8.38 1.81
C LYS A 90 9.23 7.95 0.42
N TYR A 91 8.50 7.00 -0.12
CA TYR A 91 8.64 6.63 -1.51
C TYR A 91 7.29 6.52 -2.19
N GLN A 92 7.28 6.85 -3.47
CA GLN A 92 6.08 6.84 -4.30
C GLN A 92 6.16 5.62 -5.21
N LEU A 93 5.01 4.99 -5.43
CA LEU A 93 4.89 4.03 -6.52
C LEU A 93 4.81 4.81 -7.84
N ASP A 94 5.85 4.74 -8.66
CA ASP A 94 5.81 5.31 -10.01
C ASP A 94 4.76 4.57 -10.84
N ALA A 95 3.72 5.30 -11.25
CA ALA A 95 2.58 4.77 -11.99
C ALA A 95 2.90 4.41 -13.45
N THR A 96 4.16 4.49 -13.87
CA THR A 96 4.61 4.42 -15.28
C THR A 96 4.89 3.02 -15.81
N LEU A 97 4.57 1.96 -15.08
CA LEU A 97 4.72 0.58 -15.55
C LEU A 97 3.40 -0.17 -15.36
N VAL A 98 2.44 0.15 -16.23
CA VAL A 98 1.36 -0.73 -16.71
C VAL A 98 1.60 -0.94 -18.19
#